data_AF-A0A6L8I4G4-F1
#
_entry.id   AF-A0A6L8I4G4-F1
#
_cell.length_a   1.000
_cell.length_b   1.000
_cell.length_c   1.000
_cell.angle_alpha   90.00
_cell.angle_beta   90.00
_cell.angle_gamma   90.00
#
_symmetry.space_group_name_H-M   'P 1'
#
loop_
_entity.id
_entity.type
_entity.pdbx_description
1 polymer ?
#
loop_
_entity_poly.entity_id
_entity_poly.type
_entity_poly.pdbx_seq_one_letter_code
_entity_poly.pdbx_strand_id
1 'polypeptide(L)' 'MSNVQLEAAIESAWNVRDEITPSTTGEARDAIEDTLTALDAGRLRVAERRDDGTWHVNQWAKKAVLLGFR' A
#
# COMPACT_ATOMS: atom_id res chain seq x y z
N MET A 1 -1.13 11.03 0.88
CA MET A 1 -2.23 11.02 -0.14
C MET A 1 -3.53 10.47 0.47
N SER A 2 -4.69 10.54 -0.21
CA SER A 2 -5.88 9.80 0.26
C SER A 2 -5.71 8.29 0.06
N ASN A 3 -6.45 7.44 0.80
CA ASN A 3 -6.34 5.99 0.65
C ASN A 3 -6.64 5.51 -0.78
N VAL A 4 -7.57 6.15 -1.49
CA VAL A 4 -7.90 5.83 -2.89
C VAL A 4 -6.72 6.13 -3.82
N GLN A 5 -6.01 7.24 -3.57
CA GLN A 5 -4.83 7.60 -4.35
C GLN A 5 -3.65 6.66 -4.06
N LEU A 6 -3.44 6.31 -2.78
CA LEU A 6 -2.42 5.33 -2.39
C LEU A 6 -2.70 3.96 -3.01
N GLU A 7 -3.94 3.49 -2.98
CA GLU A 7 -4.34 2.23 -3.59
C GLU A 7 -3.97 2.20 -5.08
N ALA A 8 -4.35 3.23 -5.84
CA ALA A 8 -4.03 3.31 -7.27
C ALA A 8 -2.52 3.32 -7.54
N ALA A 9 -1.75 4.10 -6.75
CA ALA A 9 -0.31 4.19 -6.89
C ALA A 9 0.39 2.86 -6.54
N ILE A 10 -0.05 2.18 -5.48
CA ILE A 10 0.48 0.88 -5.08
C ILE A 10 0.14 -0.20 -6.11
N GLU A 11 -1.06 -0.20 -6.68
CA GLU A 11 -1.43 -1.13 -7.75
C GLU A 11 -0.57 -0.91 -9.00
N SER A 12 -0.29 0.35 -9.35
CA SER A 12 0.63 0.70 -10.44
C SER A 12 2.04 0.17 -10.16
N ALA A 13 2.60 0.46 -8.98
CA ALA A 13 3.91 -0.03 -8.56
C ALA A 13 3.97 -1.57 -8.51
N TRP A 14 2.87 -2.22 -8.13
CA TRP A 14 2.79 -3.68 -8.08
C TRP A 14 2.86 -4.34 -9.46
N ASN A 15 2.28 -3.71 -10.48
CA ASN A 15 2.32 -4.21 -11.86
C ASN A 15 3.75 -4.23 -12.42
N VAL A 16 4.59 -3.29 -11.98
CA VAL A 16 6.02 -3.19 -12.37
C VAL A 16 6.97 -3.59 -11.23
N ARG A 17 6.51 -4.41 -10.26
CA ARG A 17 7.26 -4.75 -9.03
C ARG A 17 8.63 -5.39 -9.26
N ASP A 18 8.86 -5.96 -10.44
CA ASP A 18 10.13 -6.60 -10.78
C ASP A 18 11.20 -5.57 -11.19
N GLU A 19 10.79 -4.32 -11.44
CA GLU A 19 11.66 -3.16 -11.67
C GLU A 19 11.87 -2.33 -10.37
N ILE A 20 11.10 -2.62 -9.32
CA ILE A 20 11.24 -1.96 -8.02
C ILE A 20 12.44 -2.56 -7.28
N THR A 21 13.37 -1.70 -6.90
CA THR A 21 14.61 -2.03 -6.20
C THR A 21 14.83 -1.04 -5.05
N PRO A 22 15.86 -1.26 -4.19
CA PRO A 22 16.16 -0.30 -3.12
C PRO A 22 16.59 1.08 -3.63
N SER A 23 16.98 1.18 -4.91
CA SER A 23 17.37 2.44 -5.55
C SER A 23 16.20 3.19 -6.21
N THR A 24 15.00 2.58 -6.27
CA THR A 24 13.81 3.21 -6.84
C THR A 24 13.41 4.44 -6.02
N THR A 25 13.15 5.54 -6.71
CA THR A 25 12.71 6.82 -6.13
C THR A 25 11.45 7.34 -6.82
N GLY A 26 10.95 8.50 -6.38
CA GLY A 26 9.77 9.14 -6.96
C GLY A 26 8.47 8.50 -6.48
N GLU A 27 7.40 8.72 -7.25
CA GLU A 27 6.02 8.45 -6.82
C GLU A 27 5.78 7.02 -6.32
N ALA A 28 6.40 6.02 -6.95
CA ALA A 28 6.28 4.63 -6.52
C ALA A 28 6.86 4.41 -5.10
N ARG A 29 8.03 4.98 -4.83
CA ARG A 29 8.68 4.88 -3.52
C ARG A 29 7.91 5.66 -2.46
N ASP A 30 7.50 6.89 -2.80
CA ASP A 30 6.72 7.75 -1.92
C ASP A 30 5.39 7.09 -1.53
N ALA A 31 4.69 6.47 -2.48
CA ALA A 31 3.43 5.76 -2.22
C ALA A 31 3.62 4.54 -1.30
N ILE A 32 4.71 3.78 -1.48
CA ILE A 32 5.05 2.66 -0.59
C ILE A 32 5.29 3.17 0.83
N GLU A 33 6.13 4.19 1.01
CA GLU A 33 6.48 4.73 2.32
C GLU A 33 5.29 5.40 3.02
N ASP A 34 4.47 6.16 2.30
CA ASP A 34 3.23 6.75 2.82
C ASP A 34 2.27 5.66 3.31
N THR A 35 2.14 4.56 2.54
CA THR A 35 1.27 3.43 2.91
C THR A 35 1.78 2.73 4.17
N LEU A 36 3.08 2.48 4.26
CA LEU A 36 3.71 1.88 5.45
C LEU A 36 3.55 2.78 6.67
N THR A 37 3.74 4.09 6.50
CA THR A 37 3.55 5.08 7.57
C THR A 37 2.09 5.14 8.04
N ALA A 38 1.13 5.02 7.11
CA ALA A 38 -0.29 4.97 7.46
C ALA A 38 -0.66 3.68 8.21
N LEU A 39 -0.05 2.54 7.85
CA LEU A 39 -0.20 1.27 8.55
C LEU A 39 0.38 1.33 9.97
N ASP A 40 1.59 1.88 10.11
CA ASP A 40 2.27 2.04 11.39
C ASP A 40 1.48 2.96 12.35
N ALA A 41 0.98 4.09 11.83
CA ALA A 41 0.14 5.00 12.59
C ALA A 41 -1.29 4.49 12.83
N GLY A 42 -1.66 3.31 12.30
CA GLY A 42 -3.00 2.73 12.43
C GLY A 42 -4.10 3.47 11.65
N ARG A 43 -3.75 4.45 10.80
CA ARG A 43 -4.68 5.17 9.90
C ARG A 43 -5.16 4.30 8.74
N LEU A 44 -4.36 3.30 8.37
CA LEU A 44 -4.71 2.25 7.42
C LEU A 44 -4.66 0.90 8.14
N ARG A 45 -5.55 -0.01 7.77
CA ARG A 45 -5.55 -1.39 8.26
C ARG A 45 -5.64 -2.34 7.06
N VAL A 46 -4.87 -3.43 7.11
CA VAL A 46 -4.89 -4.47 6.07
C VAL A 46 -6.25 -5.16 5.98
N ALA A 47 -6.93 -5.31 7.11
CA ALA A 47 -8.29 -5.80 7.15
C ALA A 47 -9.10 -4.93 8.10
N GLU A 48 -10.33 -4.62 7.72
CA GLU A 48 -11.26 -3.82 8.48
C GLU A 48 -12.66 -4.45 8.46
N ARG A 49 -13.39 -4.28 9.55
CA ARG A 49 -14.76 -4.79 9.67
C ARG A 49 -15.72 -3.76 9.08
N ARG A 50 -16.52 -4.16 8.11
CA ARG A 50 -17.57 -3.35 7.50
C ARG A 50 -18.81 -3.30 8.39
N ASP A 51 -19.72 -2.39 8.08
CA ASP A 51 -20.97 -2.17 8.82
C ASP A 51 -21.88 -3.41 8.85
N ASP A 52 -21.82 -4.25 7.81
CA ASP A 52 -22.52 -5.55 7.73
C ASP A 52 -21.89 -6.65 8.59
N GLY A 53 -20.82 -6.32 9.32
CA GLY A 53 -20.07 -7.25 10.17
C GLY A 53 -19.07 -8.14 9.43
N THR A 54 -18.98 -8.05 8.10
CA THR A 54 -17.99 -8.79 7.30
C THR A 54 -16.62 -8.14 7.41
N TRP A 55 -15.56 -8.94 7.23
CA TRP A 55 -14.20 -8.43 7.15
C TRP A 55 -13.81 -8.20 5.69
N HIS A 56 -13.44 -6.96 5.38
CA HIS A 56 -12.86 -6.59 4.11
C HIS A 56 -11.33 -6.54 4.21
N VAL A 57 -10.66 -7.02 3.17
CA VAL A 57 -9.20 -7.02 3.10
C VAL A 57 -8.75 -6.02 2.05
N ASN A 58 -8.01 -5.00 2.49
CA ASN A 58 -7.31 -4.06 1.65
C ASN A 58 -6.06 -4.74 1.08
N GLN A 59 -6.22 -5.51 0.00
CA GLN A 59 -5.14 -6.32 -0.58
C GLN A 59 -3.95 -5.46 -1.04
N TRP A 60 -4.21 -4.25 -1.52
CA TRP A 60 -3.18 -3.29 -1.92
C TRP A 60 -2.25 -2.94 -0.75
N ALA A 61 -2.76 -2.85 0.49
CA ALA A 61 -1.92 -2.60 1.67
C ALA A 61 -0.91 -3.74 1.89
N LYS A 62 -1.26 -4.99 1.58
CA LYS A 62 -0.31 -6.12 1.61
C LYS A 62 0.72 -6.03 0.49
N LYS A 63 0.30 -5.61 -0.71
CA LYS A 63 1.20 -5.36 -1.84
C LYS A 63 2.23 -4.30 -1.48
N ALA A 64 1.82 -3.21 -0.82
CA ALA A 64 2.74 -2.19 -0.33
C ALA A 64 3.78 -2.75 0.67
N VAL A 65 3.36 -3.61 1.60
CA VAL A 65 4.29 -4.30 2.53
C VAL A 65 5.30 -5.16 1.76
N LEU A 66 4.84 -5.94 0.78
CA LEU A 66 5.72 -6.77 -0.04
C LEU A 66 6.68 -5.95 -0.91
N LEU A 67 6.23 -4.80 -1.43
CA LEU A 67 7.07 -3.85 -2.15
C LEU A 67 8.09 -3.17 -1.24
N GLY A 68 7.75 -2.93 0.03
CA GLY A 68 8.67 -2.35 1.01
C GLY A 68 9.88 -3.23 1.35
N PHE A 69 9.84 -4.52 1.02
CA PHE A 69 10.97 -5.44 1.14
C PHE A 69 11.87 -5.49 -0.09
N ARG A 70 11.47 -4.86 -1.21
CA ARG A 70 12.24 -4.80 -2.45
C ARG A 70 13.12 -3.56 -2.50
#